data_AF-A0A3M2GPF1-F1
#
_entry.id   AF-A0A3M2GPF1-F1
#
_cell.length_a   1.000
_cell.length_b   1.000
_cell.length_c   1.000
_cell.angle_alpha   90.00
_cell.angle_beta   90.00
_cell.angle_gamma   90.00
#
_symmetry.space_group_name_H-M   'P 1'
#
loop_
_entity.id
_entity.type
_entity.pdbx_description
1 polymer ?
#
loop_
_entity_poly.entity_id
_entity_poly.type
_entity_poly.pdbx_seq_one_letter_code
_entity_poly.pdbx_strand_id
1 'polypeptide(L)' 'LELRNRFGVNILMIKRKAPDGSEQQIIPSPSERIETGDVLIALGREKDLNRLRRM' A
#
# COMPACT_ATOMS: atom_id res chain seq x y z
N LEU A 1 2.82 4.69 6.91
CA LEU A 1 1.93 3.57 7.24
C LEU A 1 2.45 2.66 8.35
N GLU A 2 1.65 2.44 9.39
CA GLU A 2 1.92 1.41 10.42
C GLU A 2 1.46 -0.01 10.02
N LEU A 3 1.32 -0.30 8.71
CA LEU A 3 0.88 -1.61 8.22
C LEU A 3 1.83 -2.74 8.62
N ARG A 4 3.12 -2.44 8.74
CA ARG A 4 4.11 -3.40 9.26
C ARG A 4 3.79 -3.84 10.68
N ASN A 5 3.43 -2.90 11.55
CA ASN A 5 3.15 -3.20 12.95
C ASN A 5 1.78 -3.87 13.13
N ARG A 6 0.79 -3.51 12.31
CA ARG A 6 -0.57 -4.06 12.43
C ARG A 6 -0.78 -5.39 11.72
N PHE A 7 -0.12 -5.61 10.59
CA PHE A 7 -0.36 -6.77 9.72
C PHE A 7 0.89 -7.59 9.42
N GLY A 8 2.10 -7.13 9.75
CA GLY A 8 3.33 -7.82 9.35
C GLY A 8 3.63 -7.72 7.85
N VAL A 9 3.02 -6.75 7.16
CA VAL A 9 3.18 -6.52 5.72
C VAL A 9 4.01 -5.26 5.50
N ASN A 10 4.97 -5.33 4.57
CA ASN A 10 5.74 -4.18 4.13
C ASN A 10 5.17 -3.66 2.80
N ILE A 11 4.93 -2.35 2.70
CA ILE A 11 4.54 -1.72 1.42
C ILE A 11 5.80 -1.15 0.79
N LEU A 12 6.12 -1.64 -0.40
CA LEU A 12 7.31 -1.22 -1.15
C LEU A 12 7.02 0.01 -2.00
N MET A 13 5.80 0.07 -2.55
CA MET A 13 5.39 1.13 -3.46
C MET A 13 3.87 1.28 -3.48
N ILE A 14 3.42 2.50 -3.72
CA ILE A 14 2.03 2.83 -4.03
C ILE A 14 1.99 3.35 -5.47
N LYS A 15 1.10 2.80 -6.28
CA LYS A 15 0.75 3.35 -7.58
C LYS A 15 -0.56 4.10 -7.44
N ARG A 16 -0.57 5.38 -7.80
CA ARG A 16 -1.74 6.26 -7.69
C ARG A 16 -2.02 6.92 -9.04
N LYS A 17 -3.29 6.95 -9.44
CA LYS A 17 -3.71 7.74 -10.59
C LYS A 17 -3.90 9.20 -10.17
N ALA A 18 -3.22 10.11 -10.84
CA ALA A 18 -3.43 11.54 -10.68
C ALA A 18 -4.69 12.00 -11.42
N PRO A 19 -5.24 13.19 -11.10
CA PRO A 19 -6.43 13.72 -11.76
C PRO A 19 -6.29 13.90 -13.28
N ASP A 20 -5.07 14.08 -13.78
CA ASP A 20 -4.75 14.18 -15.20
C ASP A 20 -4.66 12.81 -15.91
N GLY A 21 -4.91 11.71 -15.18
CA GLY A 21 -4.86 10.35 -15.69
C GLY A 21 -3.46 9.71 -15.68
N SER A 22 -2.42 10.45 -15.28
CA SER A 22 -1.08 9.89 -15.14
C SER A 22 -0.97 8.94 -13.94
N GLU A 23 -0.04 7.99 -14.00
CA GLU A 23 0.27 7.09 -12.88
C GLU A 23 1.52 7.59 -12.15
N GLN A 24 1.39 7.81 -10.84
CA GLN A 24 2.49 8.16 -9.96
C GLN A 24 2.96 6.94 -9.17
N GLN A 25 4.28 6.79 -9.04
CA GLN A 25 4.91 5.77 -8.20
C GLN A 25 5.47 6.44 -6.94
N ILE A 26 4.95 6.04 -5.79
CA ILE A 26 5.26 6.65 -4.50
C ILE A 26 5.97 5.59 -3.64
N ILE A 27 7.16 5.92 -3.14
CA ILE A 27 7.82 5.15 -2.08
C ILE A 27 7.22 5.62 -0.75
N PRO A 28 6.44 4.76 -0.04
CA PRO A 28 5.65 5.22 1.09
C PRO A 28 6.54 5.54 2.29
N SER A 29 6.27 6.69 2.92
CA SER A 29 6.82 7.04 4.22
C SER A 29 5.96 6.47 5.37
N PRO A 30 6.48 6.45 6.62
CA PRO A 30 5.68 6.09 7.79
C PRO A 30 4.45 6.96 8.04
N SER A 31 4.35 8.15 7.46
CA SER A 31 3.17 9.03 7.53
C SER A 31 2.30 8.99 6.27
N GLU A 32 2.73 8.29 5.22
CA GLU A 32 2.00 8.24 3.95
C GLU A 32 0.58 7.68 4.14
N ARG A 33 -0.38 8.23 3.41
CA ARG A 33 -1.79 7.83 3.47
C ARG A 33 -2.15 7.06 2.21
N ILE A 34 -2.78 5.91 2.40
CA ILE A 34 -3.39 5.17 1.29
C ILE A 34 -4.74 5.80 0.98
N GLU A 35 -4.99 6.02 -0.29
CA GLU A 35 -6.23 6.57 -0.82
C GLU A 35 -7.01 5.52 -1.62
N THR A 36 -8.31 5.74 -1.76
CA THR A 36 -9.16 4.87 -2.58
C THR A 36 -8.67 4.89 -4.02
N GLY A 37 -8.48 3.69 -4.61
CA GLY A 37 -7.98 3.53 -5.97
C GLY A 37 -6.46 3.34 -6.06
N ASP A 38 -5.74 3.47 -4.94
CA ASP A 38 -4.33 3.10 -4.88
C ASP A 38 -4.12 1.61 -5.14
N VAL A 39 -3.06 1.30 -5.87
CA VAL A 39 -2.54 -0.07 -6.01
C VAL A 39 -1.29 -0.19 -5.16
N LEU A 40 -1.32 -1.11 -4.19
CA LEU A 40 -0.23 -1.33 -3.26
C LEU A 40 0.64 -2.49 -3.73
N ILE A 41 1.94 -2.25 -3.88
CA ILE A 41 2.93 -3.31 -4.04
C ILE A 41 3.42 -3.69 -2.65
N ALA A 42 3.04 -4.88 -2.21
CA ALA A 42 3.23 -5.34 -0.84
C ALA A 42 4.06 -6.63 -0.80
N LEU A 43 4.88 -6.77 0.25
CA LEU A 43 5.64 -7.97 0.57
C LEU A 43 5.29 -8.43 1.98
N GLY A 44 5.02 -9.72 2.14
CA GLY A 44 4.70 -10.31 3.44
C GLY A 44 4.38 -11.79 3.31
N ARG A 45 4.03 -12.43 4.42
CA ARG A 45 3.53 -13.81 4.39
C ARG A 45 2.14 -13.84 3.78
N GLU A 46 1.82 -14.89 3.05
CA GLU A 46 0.53 -15.03 2.36
C GLU A 46 -0.68 -14.81 3.29
N LYS A 47 -0.65 -15.41 4.50
CA LYS A 47 -1.72 -15.24 5.50
C LYS A 47 -1.93 -13.77 5.92
N ASP A 48 -0.86 -13.00 5.98
CA ASP A 48 -0.86 -11.60 6.40
C ASP A 48 -1.36 -10.70 5.26
N LEU A 49 -0.94 -10.99 4.02
CA LEU A 49 -1.46 -10.35 2.81
C LEU A 49 -2.96 -10.62 2.61
N ASN A 50 -3.41 -11.85 2.85
CA ASN A 50 -4.81 -12.21 2.77
C ASN A 50 -5.66 -11.50 3.82
N ARG A 51 -5.11 -11.25 5.02
CA ARG A 51 -5.77 -10.44 6.06
C ARG A 51 -5.88 -8.98 5.63
N LEU A 52 -4.82 -8.42 5.03
CA LEU A 52 -4.84 -7.05 4.49
C LEU A 52 -5.87 -6.89 3.37
N ARG A 53 -6.01 -7.87 2.47
CA ARG A 53 -6.98 -7.82 1.35
C ARG A 53 -8.45 -7.83 1.79
N ARG A 54 -8.73 -8.26 3.01
CA ARG A 54 -10.09 -8.31 3.57
C ARG A 54 -10.46 -7.04 4.37
N MET A 55 -9.53 -6.10 4.51
CA MET A 55 -9.76 -4.79 5.11
C MET A 55 -10.53 -3.90 4.14
#